data_AF-A0A3L7SZF0-F1
#
_entry.id   AF-A0A3L7SZF0-F1
#
_cell.length_a   1.000
_cell.length_b   1.000
_cell.length_c   1.000
_cell.angle_alpha   90.00
_cell.angle_beta   90.00
_cell.angle_gamma   90.00
#
_symmetry.space_group_name_H-M   'P 1'
#
loop_
_entity.id
_entity.type
_entity.pdbx_description
1 polymer ?
#
loop_
_entity_poly.entity_id
_entity_poly.type
_entity_poly.pdbx_seq_one_letter_code
_entity_poly.pdbx_strand_id
1 'polypeptide(L)'
;MLAEINARKVLEQVLQTFESIGYPRDVVQQWSIPAPDAEDLSADLAVALQHAIAREPRARVLEIGTFVGTSALFMLLAHPDIEVHTVDPNFPLEIEFDAMHCNFRAADLAVRTQDIAARAAEKLGIRARLHLHAGGFATAATFAGADAPVGAIGSDVIARHGPFDAVFVDGLHFEDAVLADLRLAATAVRDGAPILMHDAIGYWGSCVRRAVGRFLEESPHFSFSHAPYGDLYRSIARLTTRPTICTDSPVARAERNFGAHFPRYAEYAARVLHATFGALNASAHDALSEALSGALSEAPAQRLRDHASVSCVIALGTLDELAPPASNIELRAITSQADVVVLGFTPPGEAHAAGTWSRPLASRIAELDAIGFDAFDLIVPFLEPFSYPLGSNCVLAESTSFLSTTLVAVRRGSASSARVAHLDPVRPADARRLDDVRTQRIHNGAMIARLRADQAAGVAERDRSNATISELRAIIESQRVEIESQRVELDARQRALDLTTRGLATAESHLANVTGRLQHMLDWRVHIGRHHFWRRPDARI
;
A
#
# COMPACT_ATOMS: atom_id res chain seq x y z
N MET A 1 -21.45 20.12 -8.37
CA MET A 1 -20.76 19.70 -7.13
C MET A 1 -21.26 18.31 -6.80
N LEU A 2 -20.45 17.28 -7.06
CA LEU A 2 -20.72 15.93 -6.57
C LEU A 2 -20.49 15.97 -5.05
N ALA A 3 -21.42 15.45 -4.25
CA ALA A 3 -21.20 15.30 -2.81
C ALA A 3 -19.95 14.41 -2.61
N GLU A 4 -19.08 14.80 -1.67
CA GLU A 4 -17.86 14.04 -1.39
C GLU A 4 -18.25 12.65 -0.86
N ILE A 5 -17.91 11.61 -1.63
CA ILE A 5 -18.20 10.21 -1.28
C ILE A 5 -17.24 9.80 -0.17
N ASN A 6 -17.76 9.34 0.96
CA ASN A 6 -16.92 8.72 1.99
C ASN A 6 -16.64 7.26 1.62
N ALA A 7 -15.59 7.05 0.81
CA ALA A 7 -15.21 5.74 0.29
C ALA A 7 -15.01 4.69 1.40
N ARG A 8 -14.38 5.06 2.53
CA ARG A 8 -14.19 4.12 3.67
C ARG A 8 -15.50 3.61 4.24
N LYS A 9 -16.47 4.52 4.43
CA LYS A 9 -17.79 4.15 4.94
C LYS A 9 -18.55 3.25 3.96
N VAL A 10 -18.42 3.53 2.65
CA VAL A 10 -19.02 2.68 1.61
C VAL A 10 -18.39 1.28 1.62
N LEU A 11 -17.07 1.19 1.65
CA LEU A 11 -16.36 -0.09 1.74
C LEU A 11 -16.76 -0.86 3.01
N GLU A 12 -16.85 -0.18 4.15
CA GLU A 12 -17.31 -0.80 5.40
C GLU A 12 -18.74 -1.34 5.29
N GLN A 13 -19.64 -0.62 4.63
CA GLN A 13 -21.00 -1.10 4.37
C GLN A 13 -21.01 -2.37 3.50
N VAL A 14 -20.13 -2.45 2.49
CA VAL A 14 -19.97 -3.67 1.68
C VAL A 14 -19.50 -4.83 2.55
N LEU A 15 -18.45 -4.63 3.34
CA LEU A 15 -17.90 -5.68 4.22
C LEU A 15 -18.92 -6.17 5.28
N GLN A 16 -19.66 -5.26 5.91
CA GLN A 16 -20.74 -5.59 6.84
C GLN A 16 -21.87 -6.37 6.16
N THR A 17 -22.11 -6.11 4.87
CA THR A 17 -23.11 -6.86 4.11
C THR A 17 -22.69 -8.32 3.96
N PHE A 18 -21.44 -8.58 3.57
CA PHE A 18 -20.92 -9.96 3.47
C PHE A 18 -21.01 -10.70 4.82
N GLU A 19 -20.66 -10.04 5.92
CA GLU A 19 -20.82 -10.60 7.27
C GLU A 19 -22.28 -10.98 7.55
N SER A 20 -23.23 -10.10 7.19
CA SER A 20 -24.66 -10.35 7.38
C SER A 20 -25.23 -11.51 6.56
N ILE A 21 -24.56 -11.91 5.47
CA ILE A 21 -24.95 -13.05 4.63
C ILE A 21 -24.09 -14.30 4.90
N GLY A 22 -23.32 -14.30 6.00
CA GLY A 22 -22.62 -15.49 6.52
C GLY A 22 -21.15 -15.63 6.11
N TYR A 23 -20.52 -14.58 5.56
CA TYR A 23 -19.10 -14.59 5.20
C TYR A 23 -18.31 -13.71 6.17
N PRO A 24 -17.45 -14.29 7.04
CA PRO A 24 -16.72 -13.54 8.06
C PRO A 24 -15.90 -12.38 7.48
N ARG A 25 -15.84 -11.27 8.23
CA ARG A 25 -15.19 -10.04 7.76
C ARG A 25 -13.69 -10.21 7.53
N ASP A 26 -12.99 -10.90 8.43
CA ASP A 26 -11.56 -11.22 8.35
C ASP A 26 -11.21 -12.06 7.11
N VAL A 27 -12.16 -12.90 6.69
CA VAL A 27 -12.09 -13.73 5.51
C VAL A 27 -12.24 -12.86 4.26
N VAL A 28 -13.33 -12.09 4.15
CA VAL A 28 -13.60 -11.20 3.00
C VAL A 28 -12.53 -10.12 2.82
N GLN A 29 -11.96 -9.61 3.91
CA GLN A 29 -10.95 -8.55 3.89
C GLN A 29 -9.64 -8.97 3.22
N GLN A 30 -9.33 -10.26 3.15
CA GLN A 30 -8.11 -10.76 2.50
C GLN A 30 -8.12 -10.58 0.98
N TRP A 31 -9.31 -10.39 0.41
CA TRP A 31 -9.52 -10.28 -1.05
C TRP A 31 -10.32 -9.04 -1.41
N SER A 32 -10.48 -8.11 -0.46
CA SER A 32 -11.02 -6.79 -0.72
C SER A 32 -9.88 -5.82 -0.93
N ILE A 33 -10.07 -4.86 -1.84
CA ILE A 33 -9.18 -3.71 -1.92
C ILE A 33 -9.10 -3.00 -0.55
N PRO A 34 -7.91 -2.55 -0.12
CA PRO A 34 -7.76 -1.83 1.14
C PRO A 34 -8.43 -0.44 1.05
N ALA A 35 -8.69 0.17 2.20
CA ALA A 35 -9.38 1.45 2.28
C ALA A 35 -8.74 2.59 1.44
N PRO A 36 -7.40 2.76 1.39
CA PRO A 36 -6.78 3.77 0.53
C PRO A 36 -6.99 3.48 -0.97
N ASP A 37 -6.98 2.20 -1.38
CA ASP A 37 -7.28 1.82 -2.77
C ASP A 37 -8.75 2.08 -3.14
N ALA A 38 -9.68 1.88 -2.20
CA ALA A 38 -11.07 2.27 -2.40
C ALA A 38 -11.22 3.79 -2.56
N GLU A 39 -10.46 4.58 -1.82
CA GLU A 39 -10.42 6.05 -1.96
C GLU A 39 -9.92 6.45 -3.35
N ASP A 40 -8.81 5.86 -3.80
CA ASP A 40 -8.22 6.16 -5.11
C ASP A 40 -9.12 5.71 -6.27
N LEU A 41 -9.68 4.51 -6.18
CA LEU A 41 -10.62 3.99 -7.16
C LEU A 41 -11.86 4.90 -7.29
N SER A 42 -12.43 5.34 -6.17
CA SER A 42 -13.61 6.23 -6.21
C SER A 42 -13.25 7.62 -6.77
N ALA A 43 -12.10 8.17 -6.40
CA ALA A 43 -11.64 9.46 -6.90
C ALA A 43 -11.41 9.42 -8.43
N ASP A 44 -10.71 8.41 -8.93
CA ASP A 44 -10.44 8.27 -10.36
C ASP A 44 -11.71 7.98 -11.16
N LEU A 45 -12.62 7.15 -10.65
CA LEU A 45 -13.94 6.94 -11.28
C LEU A 45 -14.76 8.22 -11.29
N ALA A 46 -14.79 8.99 -10.19
CA ALA A 46 -15.50 10.27 -10.16
C ALA A 46 -15.03 11.20 -11.27
N VAL A 47 -13.71 11.28 -11.52
CA VAL A 47 -13.13 12.08 -12.61
C VAL A 47 -13.51 11.50 -13.98
N ALA A 48 -13.34 10.19 -14.17
CA ALA A 48 -13.62 9.51 -15.45
C ALA A 48 -15.08 9.71 -15.90
N LEU A 49 -16.01 9.64 -14.95
CA LEU A 49 -17.44 9.59 -15.22
C LEU A 49 -18.08 10.98 -15.37
N GLN A 50 -17.38 12.07 -15.04
CA GLN A 50 -17.89 13.44 -15.15
C GLN A 50 -18.50 13.76 -16.52
N HIS A 51 -17.95 13.20 -17.60
CA HIS A 51 -18.43 13.41 -18.96
C HIS A 51 -19.38 12.32 -19.47
N ALA A 52 -19.36 11.13 -18.87
CA ALA A 52 -20.16 9.98 -19.28
C ALA A 52 -21.63 10.12 -18.85
N ILE A 53 -21.85 10.53 -17.61
CA ILE A 53 -23.19 10.63 -16.98
C ILE A 53 -24.06 11.70 -17.67
N ALA A 54 -23.46 12.62 -18.43
CA ALA A 54 -24.20 13.58 -19.24
C ALA A 54 -24.81 12.99 -20.53
N ARG A 55 -24.38 11.80 -20.96
CA ARG A 55 -24.73 11.22 -22.28
C ARG A 55 -25.76 10.10 -22.20
N GLU A 56 -25.69 9.30 -21.15
CA GLU A 56 -26.55 8.15 -20.93
C GLU A 56 -27.13 8.18 -19.53
N PRO A 57 -28.29 7.54 -19.30
CA PRO A 57 -28.91 7.49 -17.98
C PRO A 57 -28.01 6.80 -16.93
N ARG A 58 -27.09 5.92 -17.35
CA ARG A 58 -26.03 5.36 -16.52
C ARG A 58 -24.75 5.16 -17.33
N ALA A 59 -23.60 5.42 -16.70
CA ALA A 59 -22.31 5.08 -17.27
C ALA A 59 -21.99 3.59 -17.06
N ARG A 60 -21.27 2.98 -18.00
CA ARG A 60 -20.92 1.55 -17.95
C ARG A 60 -19.48 1.36 -17.52
N VAL A 61 -19.27 0.60 -16.47
CA VAL A 61 -17.94 0.19 -16.02
C VAL A 61 -17.77 -1.31 -16.25
N LEU A 62 -16.64 -1.70 -16.83
CA LEU A 62 -16.24 -3.11 -16.91
C LEU A 62 -15.25 -3.40 -15.79
N GLU A 63 -15.48 -4.46 -15.02
CA GLU A 63 -14.53 -5.04 -14.08
C GLU A 63 -14.04 -6.39 -14.62
N ILE A 64 -12.72 -6.59 -14.56
CA ILE A 64 -12.03 -7.81 -14.96
C ILE A 64 -11.39 -8.38 -13.69
N GLY A 65 -11.82 -9.58 -13.27
CA GLY A 65 -11.45 -10.13 -11.96
C GLY A 65 -12.34 -9.58 -10.87
N THR A 66 -13.40 -10.31 -10.55
CA THR A 66 -14.43 -9.85 -9.60
C THR A 66 -14.34 -10.62 -8.31
N PHE A 67 -13.93 -11.88 -8.38
CA PHE A 67 -13.99 -12.82 -7.29
C PHE A 67 -15.39 -12.75 -6.63
N VAL A 68 -15.48 -12.48 -5.31
CA VAL A 68 -16.76 -12.35 -4.60
C VAL A 68 -17.45 -10.99 -4.76
N GLY A 69 -16.85 -10.05 -5.51
CA GLY A 69 -17.46 -8.80 -5.97
C GLY A 69 -17.31 -7.59 -5.04
N THR A 70 -16.34 -7.57 -4.13
CA THR A 70 -16.14 -6.47 -3.18
C THR A 70 -15.97 -5.11 -3.88
N SER A 71 -15.10 -5.03 -4.89
CA SER A 71 -14.83 -3.85 -5.71
C SER A 71 -16.04 -3.45 -6.57
N ALA A 72 -16.70 -4.40 -7.26
CA ALA A 72 -17.92 -4.10 -8.02
C ALA A 72 -19.03 -3.50 -7.17
N LEU A 73 -19.30 -4.09 -5.99
CA LEU A 73 -20.33 -3.59 -5.08
C LEU A 73 -19.95 -2.22 -4.50
N PHE A 74 -18.66 -2.03 -4.19
CA PHE A 74 -18.12 -0.75 -3.77
C PHE A 74 -18.35 0.34 -4.84
N MET A 75 -17.94 0.09 -6.09
CA MET A 75 -18.12 1.04 -7.20
C MET A 75 -19.59 1.42 -7.39
N LEU A 76 -20.50 0.43 -7.35
CA LEU A 76 -21.94 0.65 -7.48
C LEU A 76 -22.53 1.50 -6.36
N LEU A 77 -22.08 1.33 -5.11
CA LEU A 77 -22.55 2.12 -3.97
C LEU A 77 -21.94 3.52 -3.95
N ALA A 78 -20.65 3.64 -4.27
CA ALA A 78 -19.96 4.92 -4.35
C ALA A 78 -20.53 5.79 -5.48
N HIS A 79 -20.89 5.17 -6.61
CA HIS A 79 -21.38 5.88 -7.80
C HIS A 79 -22.78 5.37 -8.20
N PRO A 80 -23.87 6.06 -7.79
CA PRO A 80 -25.24 5.60 -8.05
C PRO A 80 -25.64 5.60 -9.54
N ASP A 81 -24.94 6.38 -10.36
CA ASP A 81 -25.23 6.59 -11.78
C ASP A 81 -24.44 5.64 -12.70
N ILE A 82 -23.88 4.55 -12.17
CA ILE A 82 -23.20 3.53 -12.98
C ILE A 82 -23.92 2.19 -12.95
N GLU A 83 -23.66 1.40 -13.98
CA GLU A 83 -23.78 -0.06 -13.95
C GLU A 83 -22.41 -0.72 -14.12
N VAL A 84 -22.23 -1.88 -13.49
CA VAL A 84 -20.98 -2.63 -13.52
C VAL A 84 -21.21 -3.96 -14.23
N HIS A 85 -20.43 -4.20 -15.28
CA HIS A 85 -20.30 -5.50 -15.94
C HIS A 85 -19.04 -6.15 -15.43
N THR A 86 -19.14 -7.36 -14.88
CA THR A 86 -18.02 -8.07 -14.24
C THR A 86 -17.74 -9.35 -14.99
N VAL A 87 -16.46 -9.64 -15.26
CA VAL A 87 -16.02 -10.88 -15.90
C VAL A 87 -15.09 -11.63 -14.95
N ASP A 88 -15.47 -12.85 -14.58
CA ASP A 88 -14.73 -13.70 -13.65
C ASP A 88 -15.06 -15.20 -13.89
N PRO A 89 -14.13 -16.14 -13.65
CA PRO A 89 -14.36 -17.58 -13.82
C PRO A 89 -15.60 -18.15 -13.10
N ASN A 90 -16.00 -17.55 -11.97
CA ASN A 90 -17.16 -17.96 -11.18
C ASN A 90 -17.10 -19.40 -10.64
N PHE A 91 -15.95 -19.78 -10.09
CA PHE A 91 -15.78 -21.07 -9.43
C PHE A 91 -16.44 -21.09 -8.05
N PRO A 92 -16.77 -22.29 -7.51
CA PRO A 92 -16.96 -22.48 -6.09
C PRO A 92 -15.79 -21.92 -5.29
N LEU A 93 -16.08 -21.31 -4.14
CA LEU A 93 -15.09 -20.67 -3.28
C LEU A 93 -14.00 -21.67 -2.81
N GLU A 94 -14.34 -22.96 -2.68
CA GLU A 94 -13.38 -24.04 -2.39
C GLU A 94 -12.25 -24.12 -3.42
N ILE A 95 -12.58 -24.08 -4.71
CA ILE A 95 -11.60 -24.16 -5.81
C ILE A 95 -10.65 -22.96 -5.75
N GLU A 96 -11.20 -21.77 -5.54
CA GLU A 96 -10.44 -20.53 -5.47
C GLU A 96 -9.52 -20.52 -4.24
N PHE A 97 -10.00 -20.98 -3.09
CA PHE A 97 -9.20 -21.04 -1.86
C PHE A 97 -8.07 -22.04 -1.94
N ASP A 98 -8.32 -23.20 -2.54
CA ASP A 98 -7.28 -24.20 -2.72
C ASP A 98 -6.22 -23.72 -3.69
N ALA A 99 -6.64 -23.08 -4.79
CA ALA A 99 -5.76 -22.46 -5.78
C ALA A 99 -4.88 -21.32 -5.20
N MET A 100 -5.46 -20.48 -4.34
CA MET A 100 -4.75 -19.38 -3.68
C MET A 100 -4.07 -19.79 -2.36
N HIS A 101 -4.12 -21.07 -1.99
CA HIS A 101 -3.62 -21.58 -0.70
C HIS A 101 -4.15 -20.80 0.53
N CYS A 102 -5.38 -20.31 0.44
CA CYS A 102 -6.06 -19.68 1.56
C CYS A 102 -6.42 -20.76 2.58
N ASN A 103 -6.18 -20.53 3.89
CA ASN A 103 -6.45 -21.52 4.95
C ASN A 103 -7.81 -21.33 5.66
N PHE A 104 -8.55 -20.27 5.33
CA PHE A 104 -9.82 -19.97 5.97
C PHE A 104 -10.92 -20.87 5.42
N ARG A 105 -11.66 -21.56 6.31
CA ARG A 105 -12.72 -22.51 5.94
C ARG A 105 -14.03 -22.27 6.71
N ALA A 106 -14.16 -21.10 7.34
CA ALA A 106 -15.30 -20.72 8.17
C ALA A 106 -16.53 -20.21 7.38
N ALA A 107 -16.50 -20.28 6.05
CA ALA A 107 -17.57 -19.87 5.14
C ALA A 107 -18.15 -21.07 4.38
N ASP A 108 -19.32 -20.91 3.76
CA ASP A 108 -19.85 -21.90 2.83
C ASP A 108 -19.04 -21.89 1.52
N LEU A 109 -18.19 -22.90 1.35
CA LEU A 109 -17.22 -22.99 0.26
C LEU A 109 -17.81 -23.54 -1.04
N ALA A 110 -18.98 -24.17 -0.97
CA ALA A 110 -19.63 -24.77 -2.13
C ALA A 110 -20.29 -23.72 -3.05
N VAL A 111 -20.52 -22.52 -2.54
CA VAL A 111 -21.16 -21.42 -3.28
C VAL A 111 -20.16 -20.80 -4.25
N ARG A 112 -20.63 -20.49 -5.46
CA ARG A 112 -19.81 -19.83 -6.48
C ARG A 112 -19.63 -18.35 -6.17
N THR A 113 -18.47 -17.81 -6.50
CA THR A 113 -18.08 -16.44 -6.16
C THR A 113 -19.07 -15.38 -6.66
N GLN A 114 -19.60 -15.49 -7.88
CA GLN A 114 -20.59 -14.53 -8.40
C GLN A 114 -21.98 -14.71 -7.79
N ASP A 115 -22.34 -15.91 -7.30
CA ASP A 115 -23.59 -16.10 -6.56
C ASP A 115 -23.53 -15.38 -5.21
N ILE A 116 -22.36 -15.36 -4.56
CA ILE A 116 -22.13 -14.57 -3.34
C ILE A 116 -22.28 -13.08 -3.65
N ALA A 117 -21.64 -12.60 -4.72
CA ALA A 117 -21.74 -11.21 -5.18
C ALA A 117 -23.21 -10.81 -5.42
N ALA A 118 -23.99 -11.67 -6.08
CA ALA A 118 -25.42 -11.43 -6.35
C ALA A 118 -26.24 -11.29 -5.07
N ARG A 119 -26.04 -12.18 -4.08
CA ARG A 119 -26.73 -12.13 -2.78
C ARG A 119 -26.39 -10.84 -2.01
N ALA A 120 -25.13 -10.44 -2.01
CA ALA A 120 -24.70 -9.19 -1.39
C ALA A 120 -25.32 -7.97 -2.12
N ALA A 121 -25.36 -7.99 -3.46
CA ALA A 121 -25.99 -6.94 -4.26
C ALA A 121 -27.50 -6.81 -4.00
N GLU A 122 -28.20 -7.92 -3.80
CA GLU A 122 -29.62 -7.95 -3.43
C GLU A 122 -29.83 -7.29 -2.06
N LYS A 123 -29.01 -7.65 -1.07
CA LYS A 123 -29.08 -7.08 0.28
C LYS A 123 -28.81 -5.57 0.28
N LEU A 124 -27.94 -5.10 -0.61
CA LEU A 124 -27.60 -3.70 -0.81
C LEU A 124 -28.61 -2.93 -1.69
N GLY A 125 -29.58 -3.61 -2.31
CA GLY A 125 -30.55 -2.98 -3.20
C GLY A 125 -29.97 -2.51 -4.54
N ILE A 126 -28.81 -3.04 -4.96
CA ILE A 126 -28.09 -2.64 -6.17
C ILE A 126 -28.02 -3.75 -7.24
N ARG A 127 -28.65 -4.90 -7.00
CA ARG A 127 -28.62 -6.07 -7.90
C ARG A 127 -28.94 -5.76 -9.36
N ALA A 128 -29.88 -4.86 -9.63
CA ALA A 128 -30.28 -4.47 -10.98
C ALA A 128 -29.21 -3.71 -11.79
N ARG A 129 -28.11 -3.32 -11.15
CA ARG A 129 -26.97 -2.61 -11.76
C ARG A 129 -25.70 -3.46 -11.86
N LEU A 130 -25.76 -4.70 -11.38
CA LEU A 130 -24.65 -5.66 -11.38
C LEU A 130 -24.90 -6.72 -12.45
N HIS A 131 -24.04 -6.78 -13.46
CA HIS A 131 -24.13 -7.73 -14.57
C HIS A 131 -22.95 -8.69 -14.51
N LEU A 132 -23.21 -9.93 -14.11
CA LEU A 132 -22.19 -10.96 -13.86
C LEU A 132 -22.01 -11.85 -15.09
N HIS A 133 -20.78 -11.98 -15.58
CA HIS A 133 -20.41 -12.79 -16.74
C HIS A 133 -19.39 -13.86 -16.32
N ALA A 134 -19.75 -15.13 -16.45
CA ALA A 134 -18.90 -16.24 -16.02
C ALA A 134 -17.92 -16.66 -17.14
N GLY A 135 -16.63 -16.46 -16.91
CA GLY A 135 -15.54 -16.83 -17.82
C GLY A 135 -14.29 -15.99 -17.60
N GLY A 136 -13.19 -16.34 -18.26
CA GLY A 136 -12.01 -15.50 -18.30
C GLY A 136 -12.20 -14.30 -19.25
N PHE A 137 -11.51 -13.19 -19.04
CA PHE A 137 -11.65 -12.01 -19.88
C PHE A 137 -10.91 -12.15 -21.22
N ALA A 138 -9.61 -11.88 -21.27
CA ALA A 138 -8.82 -12.06 -22.49
C ALA A 138 -8.21 -13.46 -22.62
N THR A 139 -8.09 -14.18 -21.51
CA THR A 139 -7.47 -15.52 -21.47
C THR A 139 -8.37 -16.52 -20.77
N ALA A 140 -8.11 -17.81 -21.00
CA ALA A 140 -8.73 -18.93 -20.28
C ALA A 140 -7.98 -19.29 -18.99
N ALA A 141 -6.90 -18.57 -18.66
CA ALA A 141 -6.10 -18.87 -17.48
C ALA A 141 -6.88 -18.53 -16.20
N THR A 142 -6.61 -19.27 -15.13
CA THR A 142 -7.14 -19.03 -13.77
C THR A 142 -6.09 -19.42 -12.73
N PHE A 143 -6.25 -19.01 -11.47
CA PHE A 143 -5.40 -19.50 -10.38
C PHE A 143 -5.52 -21.02 -10.17
N ALA A 144 -6.68 -21.60 -10.47
CA ALA A 144 -6.92 -23.05 -10.42
C ALA A 144 -6.25 -23.83 -11.57
N GLY A 145 -5.65 -23.14 -12.53
CA GLY A 145 -4.90 -23.77 -13.62
C GLY A 145 -5.75 -24.70 -14.49
N ALA A 146 -5.15 -25.81 -14.91
CA ALA A 146 -5.79 -26.75 -15.84
C ALA A 146 -6.94 -27.58 -15.22
N ASP A 147 -7.05 -27.60 -13.88
CA ASP A 147 -8.02 -28.41 -13.16
C ASP A 147 -9.44 -27.82 -13.22
N ALA A 148 -9.57 -26.54 -13.56
CA ALA A 148 -10.84 -25.84 -13.74
C ALA A 148 -10.80 -24.96 -15.00
N PRO A 149 -11.04 -25.52 -16.20
CA PRO A 149 -10.97 -24.75 -17.44
C PRO A 149 -12.19 -23.83 -17.60
N VAL A 150 -11.94 -22.60 -18.07
CA VAL A 150 -12.97 -21.63 -18.48
C VAL A 150 -12.67 -21.07 -19.86
N GLY A 151 -13.71 -20.71 -20.61
CA GLY A 151 -13.54 -20.00 -21.87
C GLY A 151 -13.19 -18.53 -21.64
N ALA A 152 -12.42 -17.94 -22.56
CA ALA A 152 -12.26 -16.49 -22.65
C ALA A 152 -13.50 -15.88 -23.31
N ILE A 153 -14.18 -14.95 -22.64
CA ILE A 153 -15.47 -14.38 -23.07
C ILE A 153 -15.43 -12.86 -23.25
N GLY A 154 -14.28 -12.21 -23.02
CA GLY A 154 -14.16 -10.76 -23.01
C GLY A 154 -14.60 -10.10 -24.32
N SER A 155 -14.25 -10.67 -25.47
CA SER A 155 -14.66 -10.15 -26.78
C SER A 155 -16.18 -10.15 -26.98
N ASP A 156 -16.86 -11.19 -26.50
CA ASP A 156 -18.33 -11.29 -26.57
C ASP A 156 -19.01 -10.26 -25.65
N VAL A 157 -18.46 -10.06 -24.45
CA VAL A 157 -18.96 -9.06 -23.49
C VAL A 157 -18.80 -7.65 -24.07
N ILE A 158 -17.63 -7.34 -24.65
CA ILE A 158 -17.37 -6.04 -25.30
C ILE A 158 -18.34 -5.81 -26.46
N ALA A 159 -18.53 -6.81 -27.33
CA ALA A 159 -19.40 -6.67 -28.49
C ALA A 159 -20.88 -6.41 -28.11
N ARG A 160 -21.35 -6.94 -26.98
CA ARG A 160 -22.74 -6.78 -26.52
C ARG A 160 -22.98 -5.54 -25.68
N HIS A 161 -22.00 -5.15 -24.86
CA HIS A 161 -22.21 -4.16 -23.80
C HIS A 161 -21.34 -2.91 -23.92
N GLY A 162 -20.24 -2.99 -24.68
CA GLY A 162 -19.34 -1.87 -24.91
C GLY A 162 -19.92 -0.80 -25.85
N PRO A 163 -19.19 0.31 -26.04
CA PRO A 163 -17.93 0.65 -25.35
C PRO A 163 -18.18 1.16 -23.92
N PHE A 164 -17.24 0.87 -23.01
CA PHE A 164 -17.32 1.21 -21.59
C PHE A 164 -16.73 2.59 -21.27
N ASP A 165 -17.27 3.26 -20.25
CA ASP A 165 -16.83 4.58 -19.79
C ASP A 165 -15.65 4.50 -18.81
N ALA A 166 -15.36 3.32 -18.26
CA ALA A 166 -14.12 2.95 -17.57
C ALA A 166 -13.95 1.42 -17.56
N VAL A 167 -12.72 0.95 -17.46
CA VAL A 167 -12.40 -0.46 -17.18
C VAL A 167 -11.58 -0.52 -15.89
N PHE A 168 -11.88 -1.45 -15.00
CA PHE A 168 -11.09 -1.77 -13.80
C PHE A 168 -10.53 -3.18 -13.92
N VAL A 169 -9.20 -3.32 -13.89
CA VAL A 169 -8.48 -4.59 -14.03
C VAL A 169 -7.93 -4.99 -12.67
N ASP A 170 -8.48 -6.07 -12.11
CA ASP A 170 -8.04 -6.77 -10.90
C ASP A 170 -8.12 -8.29 -11.11
N GLY A 171 -7.77 -8.71 -12.33
CA GLY A 171 -7.81 -10.10 -12.79
C GLY A 171 -6.60 -10.89 -12.34
N LEU A 172 -6.12 -11.79 -13.20
CA LEU A 172 -4.91 -12.54 -12.91
C LEU A 172 -3.68 -11.62 -12.91
N HIS A 173 -2.91 -11.64 -11.83
CA HIS A 173 -1.72 -10.80 -11.66
C HIS A 173 -0.46 -11.35 -12.35
N PHE A 174 -0.60 -12.31 -13.28
CA PHE A 174 0.52 -12.81 -14.08
C PHE A 174 0.76 -11.90 -15.29
N GLU A 175 2.03 -11.59 -15.57
CA GLU A 175 2.42 -10.61 -16.60
C GLU A 175 1.70 -10.82 -17.95
N ASP A 176 1.70 -12.04 -18.49
CA ASP A 176 1.09 -12.31 -19.80
C ASP A 176 -0.46 -12.23 -19.76
N ALA A 177 -1.08 -12.55 -18.62
CA ALA A 177 -2.52 -12.43 -18.44
C ALA A 177 -2.93 -10.96 -18.34
N VAL A 178 -2.23 -10.18 -17.50
CA VAL A 178 -2.44 -8.72 -17.39
C VAL A 178 -2.23 -8.04 -18.75
N LEU A 179 -1.17 -8.40 -19.48
CA LEU A 179 -0.92 -7.83 -20.81
C LEU A 179 -2.03 -8.16 -21.81
N ALA A 180 -2.54 -9.40 -21.80
CA ALA A 180 -3.67 -9.79 -22.65
C ALA A 180 -4.95 -9.02 -22.28
N ASP A 181 -5.24 -8.89 -20.99
CA ASP A 181 -6.38 -8.14 -20.49
C ASP A 181 -6.27 -6.66 -20.86
N LEU A 182 -5.09 -6.04 -20.72
CA LEU A 182 -4.85 -4.65 -21.11
C LEU A 182 -5.07 -4.42 -22.62
N ARG A 183 -4.55 -5.32 -23.47
CA ARG A 183 -4.75 -5.24 -24.92
C ARG A 183 -6.23 -5.29 -25.28
N LEU A 184 -6.98 -6.21 -24.68
CA LEU A 184 -8.41 -6.35 -24.96
C LEU A 184 -9.22 -5.19 -24.36
N ALA A 185 -8.92 -4.79 -23.12
CA ALA A 185 -9.55 -3.66 -22.44
C ALA A 185 -9.37 -2.34 -23.20
N ALA A 186 -8.20 -2.10 -23.81
CA ALA A 186 -7.94 -0.93 -24.65
C ALA A 186 -8.87 -0.83 -25.86
N THR A 187 -9.43 -1.95 -26.34
CA THR A 187 -10.45 -1.96 -27.39
C THR A 187 -11.88 -1.78 -26.86
N ALA A 188 -12.07 -1.93 -25.55
CA ALA A 188 -13.35 -1.90 -24.87
C ALA A 188 -13.72 -0.50 -24.36
N VAL A 189 -12.72 0.30 -24.00
CA VAL A 189 -12.89 1.66 -23.46
C VAL A 189 -13.28 2.66 -24.55
N ARG A 190 -14.14 3.61 -24.18
CA ARG A 190 -14.41 4.80 -25.01
C ARG A 190 -13.16 5.66 -25.13
N ASP A 191 -13.07 6.45 -26.20
CA ASP A 191 -11.97 7.37 -26.42
C ASP A 191 -11.74 8.31 -25.22
N GLY A 192 -10.57 8.20 -24.60
CA GLY A 192 -10.16 8.99 -23.45
C GLY A 192 -10.71 8.53 -22.10
N ALA A 193 -11.50 7.45 -22.07
CA ALA A 193 -11.83 6.76 -20.82
C ALA A 193 -10.60 6.04 -20.27
N PRO A 194 -10.44 5.97 -18.93
CA PRO A 194 -9.29 5.31 -18.33
C PRO A 194 -9.47 3.79 -18.24
N ILE A 195 -8.33 3.10 -18.24
CA ILE A 195 -8.20 1.75 -17.69
C ILE A 195 -7.56 1.91 -16.32
N LEU A 196 -8.31 1.59 -15.28
CA LEU A 196 -7.85 1.54 -13.90
C LEU A 196 -7.34 0.12 -13.63
N MET A 197 -6.31 0.00 -12.80
CA MET A 197 -5.70 -1.27 -12.47
C MET A 197 -5.44 -1.32 -10.97
N HIS A 198 -5.64 -2.47 -10.37
CA HIS A 198 -5.21 -2.75 -9.01
C HIS A 198 -3.79 -3.34 -8.99
N ASP A 199 -3.18 -3.40 -7.81
CA ASP A 199 -1.92 -4.12 -7.59
C ASP A 199 -0.73 -3.62 -8.41
N ALA A 200 -0.71 -2.34 -8.82
CA ALA A 200 0.47 -1.75 -9.46
C ALA A 200 1.64 -1.53 -8.48
N ILE A 201 1.34 -1.50 -7.18
CA ILE A 201 2.28 -1.45 -6.05
C ILE A 201 1.92 -2.59 -5.10
N GLY A 202 2.92 -3.19 -4.45
CA GLY A 202 2.71 -4.29 -3.51
C GLY A 202 3.20 -5.63 -4.07
N TYR A 203 2.66 -6.71 -3.51
CA TYR A 203 3.11 -8.08 -3.75
C TYR A 203 3.15 -8.45 -5.25
N TRP A 204 2.10 -8.07 -5.97
CA TRP A 204 1.95 -8.32 -7.42
C TRP A 204 2.50 -7.21 -8.31
N GLY A 205 2.95 -6.10 -7.71
CA GLY A 205 3.32 -4.88 -8.42
C GLY A 205 4.33 -5.05 -9.54
N SER A 206 5.31 -5.93 -9.38
CA SER A 206 6.30 -6.15 -10.44
C SER A 206 5.69 -6.82 -11.68
N CYS A 207 4.84 -7.83 -11.49
CA CYS A 207 4.15 -8.50 -12.60
C CYS A 207 3.23 -7.53 -13.36
N VAL A 208 2.43 -6.74 -12.61
CA VAL A 208 1.54 -5.73 -13.19
C VAL A 208 2.34 -4.67 -13.95
N ARG A 209 3.39 -4.11 -13.35
CA ARG A 209 4.21 -3.07 -14.01
C ARG A 209 4.97 -3.59 -15.23
N ARG A 210 5.45 -4.84 -15.23
CA ARG A 210 6.07 -5.45 -16.43
C ARG A 210 5.07 -5.57 -17.58
N ALA A 211 3.84 -5.99 -17.28
CA ALA A 211 2.77 -6.05 -18.28
C ALA A 211 2.42 -4.66 -18.82
N VAL A 212 2.30 -3.66 -17.94
CA VAL A 212 2.10 -2.26 -18.33
C VAL A 212 3.25 -1.75 -19.19
N GLY A 213 4.50 -2.05 -18.83
CA GLY A 213 5.67 -1.68 -19.63
C GLY A 213 5.56 -2.20 -21.06
N ARG A 214 5.28 -3.50 -21.23
CA ARG A 214 5.08 -4.11 -22.55
C ARG A 214 3.89 -3.51 -23.30
N PHE A 215 2.78 -3.23 -22.60
CA PHE A 215 1.63 -2.56 -23.18
C PHE A 215 1.98 -1.16 -23.70
N LEU A 216 2.76 -0.37 -22.96
CA LEU A 216 3.19 0.97 -23.37
C LEU A 216 4.19 0.95 -24.53
N GLU A 217 4.99 -0.11 -24.66
CA GLU A 217 5.83 -0.34 -25.86
C GLU A 217 4.97 -0.51 -27.12
N GLU A 218 3.83 -1.21 -27.01
CA GLU A 218 2.92 -1.51 -28.11
C GLU A 218 1.90 -0.37 -28.37
N SER A 219 1.54 0.35 -27.33
CA SER A 219 0.50 1.38 -27.31
C SER A 219 1.04 2.69 -26.74
N PRO A 220 2.00 3.34 -27.42
CA PRO A 220 2.71 4.51 -26.88
C PRO A 220 1.81 5.75 -26.73
N HIS A 221 0.59 5.76 -27.26
CA HIS A 221 -0.36 6.85 -27.07
C HIS A 221 -1.02 6.84 -25.68
N PHE A 222 -0.82 5.78 -24.88
CA PHE A 222 -1.19 5.75 -23.47
C PHE A 222 -0.08 6.33 -22.58
N SER A 223 -0.50 6.90 -21.46
CA SER A 223 0.30 7.25 -20.29
C SER A 223 -0.14 6.43 -19.10
N PHE A 224 0.78 6.20 -18.17
CA PHE A 224 0.56 5.45 -16.94
C PHE A 224 0.81 6.35 -15.72
N SER A 225 0.02 6.18 -14.67
CA SER A 225 0.22 6.86 -13.37
C SER A 225 -0.16 5.95 -12.20
N HIS A 226 0.62 5.96 -11.13
CA HIS A 226 0.34 5.29 -9.86
C HIS A 226 0.91 6.11 -8.68
N ALA A 227 0.51 5.78 -7.45
CA ALA A 227 1.04 6.43 -6.24
C ALA A 227 2.57 6.23 -6.07
N PRO A 228 3.25 7.00 -5.23
CA PRO A 228 4.66 6.76 -4.90
C PRO A 228 4.91 5.33 -4.38
N TYR A 229 6.09 4.74 -4.65
CA TYR A 229 6.42 3.39 -4.15
C TYR A 229 6.39 3.27 -2.61
N GLY A 230 6.59 4.40 -1.92
CA GLY A 230 6.46 4.51 -0.46
C GLY A 230 5.03 4.30 0.07
N ASP A 231 4.02 4.52 -0.76
CA ASP A 231 2.61 4.40 -0.41
C ASP A 231 2.12 2.96 -0.65
N LEU A 232 2.69 2.00 0.08
CA LEU A 232 2.54 0.54 -0.16
C LEU A 232 1.10 0.00 -0.24
N TYR A 233 0.10 0.75 0.23
CA TYR A 233 -1.32 0.38 0.23
C TYR A 233 -2.16 1.23 -0.73
N ARG A 234 -1.51 1.96 -1.65
CA ARG A 234 -2.13 2.71 -2.74
C ARG A 234 -1.69 2.11 -4.07
N SER A 235 -2.24 0.95 -4.36
CA SER A 235 -1.92 0.10 -5.50
C SER A 235 -2.74 0.43 -6.76
N ILE A 236 -3.77 1.27 -6.66
CA ILE A 236 -4.54 1.73 -7.82
C ILE A 236 -3.65 2.52 -8.77
N ALA A 237 -3.68 2.13 -10.03
CA ALA A 237 -3.01 2.82 -11.11
C ALA A 237 -3.97 3.09 -12.27
N ARG A 238 -3.54 3.99 -13.16
CA ARG A 238 -4.35 4.50 -14.24
C ARG A 238 -3.57 4.55 -15.55
N LEU A 239 -4.17 3.99 -16.59
CA LEU A 239 -3.78 4.12 -17.98
C LEU A 239 -4.78 5.02 -18.71
N THR A 240 -4.29 6.03 -19.42
CA THR A 240 -5.13 6.98 -20.17
C THR A 240 -4.44 7.52 -21.40
N THR A 241 -5.21 7.86 -22.44
CA THR A 241 -4.73 8.59 -23.62
C THR A 241 -4.77 10.11 -23.45
N ARG A 242 -5.38 10.59 -22.36
CA ARG A 242 -5.48 12.01 -21.98
C ARG A 242 -4.89 12.20 -20.58
N PRO A 243 -3.57 12.10 -20.42
CA PRO A 243 -2.95 12.21 -19.11
C PRO A 243 -3.23 13.58 -18.49
N THR A 244 -3.40 13.59 -17.17
CA THR A 244 -3.23 14.81 -16.39
C THR A 244 -1.76 15.19 -16.45
N ILE A 245 -1.48 16.41 -16.92
CA ILE A 245 -0.11 16.90 -17.06
C ILE A 245 0.56 16.91 -15.68
N CYS A 246 1.74 16.31 -15.57
CA CYS A 246 2.58 16.46 -14.39
C CYS A 246 2.91 17.95 -14.23
N THR A 247 2.44 18.57 -13.15
CA THR A 247 2.66 20.00 -12.91
C THR A 247 4.07 20.30 -12.41
N ASP A 248 4.77 19.27 -11.90
CA ASP A 248 6.11 19.42 -11.36
C ASP A 248 7.13 19.42 -12.51
N SER A 249 7.90 20.50 -12.63
CA SER A 249 8.99 20.58 -13.61
C SER A 249 10.07 19.53 -13.31
N PRO A 250 10.91 19.13 -14.30
CA PRO A 250 12.00 18.18 -14.05
C PRO A 250 12.95 18.61 -12.91
N VAL A 251 13.20 19.92 -12.77
CA VAL A 251 14.00 20.47 -11.66
C VAL A 251 13.28 20.31 -10.32
N ALA A 252 11.99 20.64 -10.25
CA ALA A 252 11.20 20.46 -9.03
C ALA A 252 11.11 18.99 -8.60
N ARG A 253 11.02 18.06 -9.56
CA ARG A 253 11.09 16.62 -9.27
C ARG A 253 12.47 16.22 -8.76
N ALA A 254 13.56 16.75 -9.32
CA ALA A 254 14.89 16.49 -8.79
C ALA A 254 15.07 17.01 -7.37
N GLU A 255 14.63 18.23 -7.07
CA GLU A 255 14.67 18.80 -5.72
C GLU A 255 13.85 17.96 -4.73
N ARG A 256 12.66 17.51 -5.13
CA ARG A 256 11.81 16.65 -4.28
C ARG A 256 12.46 15.29 -4.00
N ASN A 257 13.00 14.65 -5.04
CA ASN A 257 13.41 13.24 -4.98
C ASN A 257 14.86 13.05 -4.53
N PHE A 258 15.77 13.97 -4.87
CA PHE A 258 17.17 13.93 -4.44
C PHE A 258 17.48 14.90 -3.29
N GLY A 259 16.63 15.91 -3.04
CA GLY A 259 16.91 16.94 -2.04
C GLY A 259 18.25 17.63 -2.32
N ALA A 260 19.06 17.80 -1.26
CA ALA A 260 20.39 18.39 -1.35
C ALA A 260 21.45 17.49 -2.02
N HIS A 261 21.10 16.26 -2.43
CA HIS A 261 22.05 15.28 -2.95
C HIS A 261 22.24 15.33 -4.48
N PHE A 262 21.37 16.01 -5.23
CA PHE A 262 21.47 16.08 -6.69
C PHE A 262 22.82 16.62 -7.21
N PRO A 263 23.44 17.66 -6.60
CA PRO A 263 24.78 18.10 -7.02
C PRO A 263 25.85 17.00 -6.90
N ARG A 264 25.75 16.13 -5.88
CA ARG A 264 26.68 15.00 -5.73
C ARG A 264 26.44 13.93 -6.79
N TYR A 265 25.18 13.68 -7.13
CA TYR A 265 24.84 12.81 -8.27
C TYR A 265 25.55 13.28 -9.53
N ALA A 266 25.43 14.57 -9.86
CA ALA A 266 26.10 15.17 -11.01
C ALA A 266 27.64 15.04 -10.93
N GLU A 267 28.24 15.31 -9.77
CA GLU A 267 29.68 15.19 -9.56
C GLU A 267 30.19 13.75 -9.82
N TYR A 268 29.54 12.75 -9.23
CA TYR A 268 29.98 11.37 -9.39
C TYR A 268 29.67 10.81 -10.78
N ALA A 269 28.57 11.21 -11.40
CA ALA A 269 28.28 10.91 -12.80
C ALA A 269 29.35 11.50 -13.74
N ALA A 270 29.81 12.73 -13.49
CA ALA A 270 30.91 13.34 -14.24
C ALA A 270 32.22 12.55 -14.10
N ARG A 271 32.52 12.04 -12.90
CA ARG A 271 33.73 11.22 -12.66
C ARG A 271 33.75 9.94 -13.48
N VAL A 272 32.64 9.20 -13.56
CA VAL A 272 32.59 7.96 -14.37
C VAL A 272 32.71 8.30 -15.86
N LEU A 273 32.04 9.36 -16.33
CA LEU A 273 32.14 9.80 -17.72
C LEU A 273 33.58 10.20 -18.10
N HIS A 274 34.29 10.93 -17.23
CA HIS A 274 35.69 11.25 -17.44
C HIS A 274 36.61 10.03 -17.43
N ALA A 275 36.34 9.07 -16.54
CA ALA A 275 37.12 7.83 -16.49
C ALA A 275 36.97 7.01 -17.78
N THR A 276 35.77 6.97 -18.37
CA THR A 276 35.48 6.23 -19.59
C THR A 276 35.93 6.94 -20.87
N PHE A 277 35.61 8.23 -21.02
CA PHE A 277 35.78 8.96 -22.28
C PHE A 277 36.90 10.01 -22.25
N GLY A 278 37.45 10.33 -21.08
CA GLY A 278 38.43 11.40 -20.93
C GLY A 278 37.78 12.78 -20.95
N ALA A 279 38.37 13.70 -21.73
CA ALA A 279 37.84 15.05 -21.88
C ALA A 279 36.62 15.08 -22.82
N LEU A 280 35.49 15.56 -22.29
CA LEU A 280 34.24 15.72 -23.03
C LEU A 280 33.94 17.22 -23.19
N ASN A 281 33.54 17.64 -24.38
CA ASN A 281 32.92 18.94 -24.60
C ASN A 281 31.42 18.78 -24.36
N ALA A 282 31.00 18.95 -23.11
CA ALA A 282 29.63 18.71 -22.67
C ALA A 282 28.74 19.95 -22.83
N SER A 283 27.51 19.73 -23.30
CA SER A 283 26.46 20.73 -23.34
C SER A 283 25.20 20.20 -22.67
N ALA A 284 24.58 21.02 -21.83
CA ALA A 284 23.29 20.72 -21.23
C ALA A 284 22.17 21.03 -22.23
N HIS A 285 21.27 20.07 -22.44
CA HIS A 285 20.08 20.24 -23.26
C HIS A 285 18.90 20.81 -22.46
N ASP A 286 18.87 20.57 -21.16
CA ASP A 286 17.81 21.04 -20.26
C ASP A 286 18.40 21.56 -18.94
N ALA A 287 17.58 22.31 -18.19
CA ALA A 287 18.01 22.95 -16.94
C ALA A 287 18.51 21.93 -15.90
N LEU A 288 17.94 20.72 -15.89
CA LEU A 288 18.36 19.66 -14.98
C LEU A 288 19.78 19.14 -15.32
N SER A 289 20.13 19.19 -16.60
CA SER A 289 21.42 18.74 -17.14
C SER A 289 22.57 19.72 -16.88
N GLU A 290 22.28 20.98 -16.51
CA GLU A 290 23.30 22.01 -16.25
C GLU A 290 24.28 21.60 -15.15
N ALA A 291 23.79 20.96 -14.07
CA ALA A 291 24.64 20.50 -12.97
C ALA A 291 25.70 19.49 -13.44
N LEU A 292 25.30 18.51 -14.27
CA LEU A 292 26.21 17.50 -14.81
C LEU A 292 27.16 18.08 -15.86
N SER A 293 26.66 18.97 -16.73
CA SER A 293 27.50 19.66 -17.72
C SER A 293 28.56 20.55 -17.06
N GLY A 294 28.19 21.25 -15.99
CA GLY A 294 29.12 22.04 -15.17
C GLY A 294 30.19 21.17 -14.52
N ALA A 295 29.79 20.07 -13.88
CA ALA A 295 30.72 19.13 -13.23
C ALA A 295 31.72 18.51 -14.23
N LEU A 296 31.31 18.25 -15.48
CA LEU A 296 32.21 17.79 -16.54
C LEU A 296 33.21 18.86 -17.02
N SER A 297 32.84 20.14 -16.88
CA SER A 297 33.67 21.27 -17.29
C SER A 297 34.72 21.65 -16.24
N GLU A 298 34.44 21.38 -14.96
CA GLU A 298 35.31 21.71 -13.82
C GLU A 298 36.43 20.69 -13.54
N ALA A 299 36.43 19.53 -14.21
CA ALA A 299 37.44 18.51 -13.98
C ALA A 299 38.86 19.02 -14.30
N PRO A 300 39.89 18.66 -13.49
CA PRO A 300 41.19 19.32 -13.52
C PRO A 300 41.79 19.42 -14.92
N ALA A 301 42.04 20.66 -15.36
CA ALA A 301 42.58 21.07 -16.66
C ALA A 301 43.95 20.45 -17.07
N GLN A 302 44.49 19.53 -16.26
CA GLN A 302 45.83 18.97 -16.41
C GLN A 302 45.94 17.84 -17.44
N ARG A 303 44.87 17.51 -18.19
CA ARG A 303 44.91 16.53 -19.30
C ARG A 303 44.38 17.05 -20.65
N LEU A 304 44.18 18.37 -20.80
CA LEU A 304 43.35 18.95 -21.86
C LEU A 304 44.13 19.60 -23.03
N ARG A 305 45.34 19.12 -23.38
CA ARG A 305 46.11 19.77 -24.46
C ARG A 305 46.26 19.05 -25.79
N ASP A 306 45.90 17.77 -25.97
CA ASP A 306 46.23 17.07 -27.22
C ASP A 306 45.16 16.12 -27.82
N HIS A 307 43.91 16.14 -27.37
CA HIS A 307 42.85 15.32 -27.97
C HIS A 307 41.66 16.17 -28.39
N ALA A 308 41.22 16.00 -29.65
CA ALA A 308 39.96 16.55 -30.14
C ALA A 308 38.85 16.17 -29.16
N SER A 309 38.25 17.16 -28.50
CA SER A 309 37.27 16.93 -27.45
C SER A 309 36.05 16.24 -28.04
N VAL A 310 35.65 15.12 -27.42
CA VAL A 310 34.46 14.37 -27.83
C VAL A 310 33.23 15.22 -27.50
N SER A 311 32.36 15.42 -28.50
CA SER A 311 31.09 16.13 -28.30
C SER A 311 30.15 15.30 -27.42
N CYS A 312 29.62 15.93 -26.37
CA CYS A 312 28.70 15.31 -25.43
C CYS A 312 27.46 16.19 -25.22
N VAL A 313 26.26 15.61 -25.32
CA VAL A 313 25.01 16.28 -24.96
C VAL A 313 24.37 15.54 -23.80
N ILE A 314 23.85 16.28 -22.82
CA ILE A 314 23.19 15.73 -21.63
C ILE A 314 21.73 16.17 -21.63
N ALA A 315 20.80 15.21 -21.54
CA ALA A 315 19.37 15.48 -21.39
C ALA A 315 18.78 14.56 -20.32
N LEU A 316 18.52 15.11 -19.13
CA LEU A 316 18.05 14.33 -17.97
C LEU A 316 16.54 14.42 -17.75
N GLY A 317 15.86 15.45 -18.27
CA GLY A 317 14.45 15.70 -17.95
C GLY A 317 13.52 15.76 -19.16
N THR A 318 14.00 16.25 -20.30
CA THR A 318 13.11 16.67 -21.40
C THR A 318 12.34 15.53 -22.05
N LEU A 319 12.96 14.37 -22.25
CA LEU A 319 12.35 13.31 -23.08
C LEU A 319 11.08 12.71 -22.47
N ASP A 320 10.99 12.68 -21.14
CA ASP A 320 9.85 12.13 -20.39
C ASP A 320 8.64 13.08 -20.35
N GLU A 321 8.81 14.35 -20.72
CA GLU A 321 7.72 15.33 -20.82
C GLU A 321 7.01 15.33 -22.16
N LEU A 322 7.62 14.72 -23.17
CA LEU A 322 7.16 14.83 -24.55
C LEU A 322 6.33 13.62 -24.96
N ALA A 323 5.17 13.87 -25.57
CA ALA A 323 4.40 12.83 -26.23
C ALA A 323 5.26 12.12 -27.30
N PRO A 324 5.01 10.83 -27.61
CA PRO A 324 5.94 10.00 -28.40
C PRO A 324 6.44 10.61 -29.71
N PRO A 325 5.59 11.23 -30.57
CA PRO A 325 6.09 11.83 -31.80
C PRO A 325 7.08 12.97 -31.55
N ALA A 326 6.81 13.83 -30.55
CA ALA A 326 7.68 14.93 -30.18
C ALA A 326 8.95 14.43 -29.49
N SER A 327 8.83 13.42 -28.62
CA SER A 327 9.97 12.80 -27.93
C SER A 327 10.97 12.19 -28.93
N ASN A 328 10.48 11.54 -29.99
CA ASN A 328 11.30 10.97 -31.05
C ASN A 328 12.03 12.03 -31.89
N ILE A 329 11.35 13.16 -32.18
CA ILE A 329 11.97 14.29 -32.87
C ILE A 329 13.08 14.88 -32.00
N GLU A 330 12.81 15.07 -30.71
CA GLU A 330 13.75 15.64 -29.76
C GLU A 330 14.97 14.73 -29.57
N LEU A 331 14.77 13.42 -29.42
CA LEU A 331 15.87 12.46 -29.32
C LEU A 331 16.78 12.51 -30.55
N ARG A 332 16.22 12.66 -31.76
CA ARG A 332 17.02 12.85 -33.00
C ARG A 332 17.76 14.18 -33.00
N ALA A 333 17.15 15.26 -32.50
CA ALA A 333 17.79 16.56 -32.40
C ALA A 333 18.99 16.51 -31.45
N ILE A 334 18.81 15.97 -30.24
CA ILE A 334 19.87 15.74 -29.24
C ILE A 334 21.00 14.91 -29.83
N THR A 335 20.66 13.76 -30.42
CA THR A 335 21.67 12.82 -30.92
C THR A 335 22.34 13.28 -32.20
N SER A 336 21.78 14.22 -32.97
CA SER A 336 22.45 14.76 -34.17
C SER A 336 23.69 15.61 -33.85
N GLN A 337 23.82 16.08 -32.62
CA GLN A 337 24.82 17.07 -32.21
C GLN A 337 26.05 16.47 -31.51
N ALA A 338 26.02 15.18 -31.18
CA ALA A 338 27.04 14.56 -30.34
C ALA A 338 27.42 13.15 -30.75
N ASP A 339 28.62 12.74 -30.36
CA ASP A 339 29.10 11.36 -30.43
C ASP A 339 28.76 10.56 -29.15
N VAL A 340 28.60 11.27 -28.03
CA VAL A 340 28.18 10.72 -26.75
C VAL A 340 26.95 11.50 -26.25
N VAL A 341 25.93 10.78 -25.78
CA VAL A 341 24.74 11.40 -25.19
C VAL A 341 24.48 10.78 -23.83
N VAL A 342 24.20 11.60 -22.82
CA VAL A 342 23.79 11.13 -21.49
C VAL A 342 22.29 11.41 -21.34
N LEU A 343 21.51 10.35 -21.10
CA LEU A 343 20.06 10.43 -21.06
C LEU A 343 19.53 9.93 -19.71
N GLY A 344 18.75 10.78 -19.05
CA GLY A 344 18.03 10.43 -17.83
C GLY A 344 16.64 9.91 -18.14
N PHE A 345 16.26 8.81 -17.51
CA PHE A 345 14.95 8.18 -17.71
C PHE A 345 14.33 7.79 -16.37
N THR A 346 13.02 8.04 -16.26
CA THR A 346 12.21 7.59 -15.14
C THR A 346 11.21 6.54 -15.64
N PRO A 347 11.15 5.33 -15.02
CA PRO A 347 10.11 4.35 -15.31
C PRO A 347 8.72 4.99 -15.28
N PRO A 348 7.80 4.58 -16.18
CA PRO A 348 6.48 5.19 -16.24
C PRO A 348 5.71 5.02 -14.93
N GLY A 349 4.95 6.04 -14.53
CA GLY A 349 3.86 5.87 -13.58
C GLY A 349 3.99 6.64 -12.28
N GLU A 350 5.14 6.62 -11.63
CA GLU A 350 5.21 7.07 -10.24
C GLU A 350 4.91 8.58 -10.09
N ALA A 351 3.88 8.89 -9.29
CA ALA A 351 3.49 10.26 -9.02
C ALA A 351 4.65 11.07 -8.41
N HIS A 352 4.82 12.31 -8.91
CA HIS A 352 5.91 13.23 -8.54
C HIS A 352 7.33 12.79 -8.93
N ALA A 353 7.48 11.68 -9.65
CA ALA A 353 8.75 11.19 -10.17
C ALA A 353 8.72 11.10 -11.69
N ALA A 354 7.80 10.32 -12.25
CA ALA A 354 7.65 10.14 -13.69
C ALA A 354 7.15 11.43 -14.37
N GLY A 355 7.68 11.68 -15.57
CA GLY A 355 7.11 12.68 -16.47
C GLY A 355 5.80 12.21 -17.06
N THR A 356 5.02 13.13 -17.61
CA THR A 356 3.67 12.86 -18.15
C THR A 356 3.65 11.73 -19.19
N TRP A 357 4.75 11.61 -19.95
CA TRP A 357 4.90 10.69 -21.07
C TRP A 357 6.13 9.80 -20.91
N SER A 358 6.60 9.58 -19.68
CA SER A 358 7.67 8.62 -19.37
C SER A 358 7.41 7.28 -20.06
N ARG A 359 8.49 6.67 -20.58
CA ARG A 359 8.43 5.44 -21.36
C ARG A 359 9.22 4.31 -20.73
N PRO A 360 8.83 3.05 -20.98
CA PRO A 360 9.66 1.91 -20.66
C PRO A 360 11.06 2.10 -21.27
N LEU A 361 12.10 1.75 -20.51
CA LEU A 361 13.47 1.91 -20.96
C LEU A 361 13.74 1.16 -22.27
N ALA A 362 13.08 0.02 -22.46
CA ALA A 362 13.18 -0.78 -23.68
C ALA A 362 12.78 -0.02 -24.94
N SER A 363 11.76 0.86 -24.87
CA SER A 363 11.39 1.73 -25.99
C SER A 363 12.52 2.70 -26.33
N ARG A 364 13.15 3.31 -25.30
CA ARG A 364 14.26 4.25 -25.47
C ARG A 364 15.49 3.60 -26.05
N ILE A 365 15.80 2.37 -25.62
CA ILE A 365 16.89 1.58 -26.21
C ILE A 365 16.61 1.27 -27.68
N ALA A 366 15.39 0.86 -28.03
CA ALA A 366 15.03 0.57 -29.41
C ALA A 366 15.11 1.83 -30.30
N GLU A 367 14.69 2.99 -29.78
CA GLU A 367 14.80 4.28 -30.45
C GLU A 367 16.26 4.68 -30.72
N LEU A 368 17.14 4.53 -29.73
CA LEU A 368 18.59 4.78 -29.84
C LEU A 368 19.27 3.83 -30.85
N ASP A 369 18.93 2.55 -30.80
CA ASP A 369 19.44 1.52 -31.71
C ASP A 369 19.11 1.85 -33.16
N ALA A 370 17.86 2.28 -33.41
CA ALA A 370 17.36 2.67 -34.73
C ALA A 370 18.03 3.92 -35.32
N ILE A 371 18.62 4.78 -34.49
CA ILE A 371 19.35 5.98 -34.92
C ILE A 371 20.88 5.81 -34.88
N GLY A 372 21.37 4.58 -34.67
CA GLY A 372 22.78 4.25 -34.78
C GLY A 372 23.61 4.48 -33.52
N PHE A 373 22.99 4.41 -32.34
CA PHE A 373 23.66 4.51 -31.05
C PHE A 373 23.61 3.18 -30.29
N ASP A 374 24.69 2.89 -29.58
CA ASP A 374 24.75 1.81 -28.60
C ASP A 374 24.64 2.41 -27.19
N ALA A 375 23.78 1.87 -26.35
CA ALA A 375 23.50 2.38 -25.01
C ALA A 375 24.18 1.54 -23.93
N PHE A 376 24.70 2.20 -22.90
CA PHE A 376 25.44 1.59 -21.81
C PHE A 376 24.95 2.10 -20.45
N ASP A 377 24.77 1.17 -19.51
CA ASP A 377 24.39 1.46 -18.13
C ASP A 377 25.64 1.64 -17.26
N LEU A 378 26.27 2.82 -17.36
CA LEU A 378 27.55 3.10 -16.70
C LEU A 378 27.40 3.80 -15.35
N ILE A 379 26.44 4.71 -15.26
CA ILE A 379 26.34 5.66 -14.14
C ILE A 379 25.77 4.96 -12.92
N VAL A 380 24.58 4.37 -13.03
CA VAL A 380 23.89 3.80 -11.86
C VAL A 380 24.70 2.66 -11.20
N PRO A 381 25.28 1.69 -11.93
CA PRO A 381 26.13 0.67 -11.30
C PRO A 381 27.37 1.24 -10.61
N PHE A 382 27.95 2.32 -11.15
CA PHE A 382 29.08 3.02 -10.52
C PHE A 382 28.65 3.73 -9.22
N LEU A 383 27.43 4.28 -9.17
CA LEU A 383 26.90 5.01 -8.01
C LEU A 383 26.35 4.10 -6.91
N GLU A 384 25.97 2.86 -7.24
CA GLU A 384 25.37 1.92 -6.29
C GLU A 384 26.20 1.69 -5.00
N PRO A 385 27.54 1.53 -5.03
CA PRO A 385 28.35 1.42 -3.81
C PRO A 385 28.28 2.65 -2.89
N PHE A 386 28.03 3.85 -3.45
CA PHE A 386 27.87 5.09 -2.70
C PHE A 386 26.47 5.26 -2.09
N SER A 387 25.61 4.26 -2.29
CA SER A 387 24.23 4.24 -1.80
C SER A 387 24.06 3.31 -0.58
N TYR A 388 25.12 2.61 -0.13
CA TYR A 388 25.02 1.72 1.03
C TYR A 388 24.81 2.47 2.36
N PRO A 389 24.09 1.88 3.34
CA PRO A 389 23.57 2.52 4.56
C PRO A 389 24.62 2.98 5.59
N LEU A 390 25.92 2.96 5.25
CA LEU A 390 27.00 3.45 6.11
C LEU A 390 27.27 4.96 5.96
N GLY A 391 26.53 5.68 5.09
CA GLY A 391 26.67 7.11 4.92
C GLY A 391 25.33 7.86 4.83
N SER A 392 25.25 9.03 5.47
CA SER A 392 24.14 9.99 5.40
C SER A 392 24.01 10.70 4.03
N ASN A 393 24.59 10.13 2.98
CA ASN A 393 24.92 10.80 1.73
C ASN A 393 24.61 9.90 0.52
N CYS A 394 23.45 9.24 0.52
CA CYS A 394 23.05 8.42 -0.62
C CYS A 394 22.97 9.30 -1.89
N VAL A 395 23.62 8.84 -2.95
CA VAL A 395 23.75 9.58 -4.22
C VAL A 395 22.63 9.23 -5.19
N LEU A 396 22.00 8.07 -5.02
CA LEU A 396 20.82 7.64 -5.76
C LEU A 396 19.56 7.88 -4.91
N ALA A 397 18.45 8.17 -5.57
CA ALA A 397 17.18 8.28 -4.89
C ALA A 397 16.65 6.85 -4.58
N GLU A 398 16.61 6.45 -3.31
CA GLU A 398 16.26 5.06 -2.92
C GLU A 398 14.76 4.81 -2.74
N SER A 399 13.98 5.88 -2.59
CA SER A 399 12.54 5.81 -2.28
C SER A 399 11.64 6.15 -3.46
N THR A 400 12.22 6.31 -4.65
CA THR A 400 11.57 6.84 -5.85
C THR A 400 12.31 6.36 -7.08
N SER A 401 11.60 6.25 -8.19
CA SER A 401 12.10 5.84 -9.50
C SER A 401 12.65 7.00 -10.33
N PHE A 402 12.55 8.24 -9.85
CA PHE A 402 13.06 9.43 -10.53
C PHE A 402 14.54 9.28 -10.88
N LEU A 403 14.86 9.33 -12.18
CA LEU A 403 16.22 9.09 -12.71
C LEU A 403 16.86 7.78 -12.22
N SER A 404 16.05 6.77 -11.89
CA SER A 404 16.55 5.44 -11.51
C SER A 404 17.37 4.79 -12.63
N THR A 405 17.21 5.27 -13.87
CA THR A 405 18.08 4.95 -14.99
C THR A 405 18.67 6.20 -15.60
N THR A 406 20.00 6.26 -15.70
CA THR A 406 20.70 7.22 -16.56
C THR A 406 21.67 6.47 -17.46
N LEU A 407 21.43 6.54 -18.76
CA LEU A 407 22.18 5.84 -19.78
C LEU A 407 23.20 6.73 -20.45
N VAL A 408 24.28 6.10 -20.93
CA VAL A 408 25.24 6.72 -21.83
C VAL A 408 25.09 6.07 -23.20
N ALA A 409 24.66 6.84 -24.19
CA ALA A 409 24.55 6.41 -25.58
C ALA A 409 25.76 6.87 -26.38
N VAL A 410 26.37 5.98 -27.15
CA VAL A 410 27.56 6.26 -27.96
C VAL A 410 27.28 5.96 -29.42
N ARG A 411 27.61 6.90 -30.31
CA ARG A 411 27.40 6.74 -31.76
C ARG A 411 28.28 5.63 -32.31
N ARG A 412 27.70 4.71 -33.08
CA ARG A 412 28.44 3.66 -33.79
C ARG A 412 29.42 4.26 -34.79
N GLY A 413 30.65 3.74 -34.80
CA GLY A 413 31.71 4.18 -35.69
C GLY A 413 32.37 5.52 -35.33
N SER A 414 31.95 6.16 -34.23
CA SER A 414 32.65 7.33 -33.69
C SER A 414 33.97 6.93 -33.00
N ALA A 415 34.87 7.89 -32.77
CA ALA A 415 36.08 7.63 -31.99
C ALA A 415 35.77 7.15 -30.55
N SER A 416 34.61 7.57 -30.01
CA SER A 416 34.14 7.19 -28.68
C SER A 416 33.71 5.73 -28.60
N SER A 417 33.29 5.09 -29.69
CA SER A 417 32.87 3.68 -29.66
C SER A 417 34.02 2.76 -29.26
N ALA A 418 35.27 3.10 -29.60
CA ALA A 418 36.45 2.35 -29.18
C ALA A 418 36.66 2.36 -27.65
N ARG A 419 36.18 3.40 -26.95
CA ARG A 419 36.30 3.53 -25.48
C ARG A 419 35.40 2.55 -24.73
N VAL A 420 34.28 2.15 -25.34
CA VAL A 420 33.26 1.27 -24.76
C VAL A 420 33.19 -0.09 -25.45
N ALA A 421 34.10 -0.39 -26.38
CA ALA A 421 34.10 -1.63 -27.16
C ALA A 421 34.27 -2.92 -26.33
N HIS A 422 34.71 -2.80 -25.08
CA HIS A 422 34.86 -3.90 -24.13
C HIS A 422 33.59 -4.16 -23.30
N LEU A 423 32.55 -3.35 -23.49
CA LEU A 423 31.29 -3.43 -22.78
C LEU A 423 30.19 -3.95 -23.70
N ASP A 424 29.26 -4.72 -23.13
CA ASP A 424 28.07 -5.13 -23.85
C ASP A 424 27.02 -4.02 -23.84
N PRO A 425 26.49 -3.62 -25.01
CA PRO A 425 25.43 -2.62 -25.06
C PRO A 425 24.13 -3.20 -24.53
N VAL A 426 23.36 -2.37 -23.82
CA VAL A 426 22.04 -2.71 -23.29
C VAL A 426 21.09 -2.95 -24.45
N ARG A 427 20.48 -4.14 -24.52
CA ARG A 427 19.43 -4.48 -25.48
C ARG A 427 18.04 -4.23 -24.88
N PRO A 428 16.96 -4.16 -25.70
CA PRO A 428 15.61 -3.97 -25.16
C PRO A 428 15.21 -5.01 -24.10
N ALA A 429 15.64 -6.27 -24.25
CA ALA A 429 15.41 -7.31 -23.24
C ALA A 429 16.17 -7.04 -21.93
N ASP A 430 17.38 -6.48 -22.00
CA ASP A 430 18.16 -6.08 -20.82
C ASP A 430 17.52 -4.88 -20.13
N ALA A 431 17.04 -3.91 -20.92
CA ALA A 431 16.35 -2.73 -20.43
C ALA A 431 15.08 -3.05 -19.64
N ARG A 432 14.26 -4.00 -20.11
CA ARG A 432 13.09 -4.48 -19.34
C ARG A 432 13.50 -5.06 -17.99
N ARG A 433 14.60 -5.85 -17.97
CA ARG A 433 15.13 -6.42 -16.72
C ARG A 433 15.68 -5.35 -15.79
N LEU A 434 16.37 -4.33 -16.32
CA LEU A 434 16.89 -3.21 -15.52
C LEU A 434 15.76 -2.42 -14.85
N ASP A 435 14.71 -2.05 -15.59
CA ASP A 435 13.55 -1.35 -15.02
C ASP A 435 12.87 -2.19 -13.92
N ASP A 436 12.67 -3.49 -14.16
CA ASP A 436 12.06 -4.40 -13.18
C ASP A 436 12.89 -4.51 -11.90
N VAL A 437 14.20 -4.79 -12.02
CA VAL A 437 15.11 -4.93 -10.88
C VAL A 437 15.19 -3.63 -10.07
N ARG A 438 15.26 -2.47 -10.74
CA ARG A 438 15.37 -1.16 -10.08
C ARG A 438 14.10 -0.78 -9.36
N THR A 439 12.95 -0.89 -10.01
CA THR A 439 11.66 -0.60 -9.38
C THR A 439 11.35 -1.58 -8.25
N GLN A 440 11.70 -2.86 -8.39
CA GLN A 440 11.58 -3.84 -7.30
C GLN A 440 12.49 -3.49 -6.11
N ARG A 441 13.73 -3.03 -6.36
CA ARG A 441 14.62 -2.59 -5.29
C ARG A 441 14.04 -1.40 -4.53
N ILE A 442 13.51 -0.39 -5.24
CA ILE A 442 12.87 0.78 -4.63
C ILE A 442 11.68 0.34 -3.76
N HIS A 443 10.81 -0.52 -4.31
CA HIS A 443 9.68 -1.07 -3.57
C HIS A 443 10.12 -1.86 -2.31
N ASN A 444 11.12 -2.73 -2.43
CA ASN A 444 11.67 -3.48 -1.31
C ASN A 444 12.27 -2.55 -0.24
N GLY A 445 12.95 -1.48 -0.66
CA GLY A 445 13.48 -0.45 0.23
C GLY A 445 12.37 0.24 1.02
N ALA A 446 11.30 0.66 0.35
CA ALA A 446 10.11 1.24 0.97
C ALA A 446 9.43 0.27 1.96
N MET A 447 9.28 -1.01 1.57
CA MET A 447 8.72 -2.06 2.42
C MET A 447 9.55 -2.27 3.68
N ILE A 448 10.88 -2.40 3.56
CA ILE A 448 11.78 -2.58 4.71
C ILE A 448 11.74 -1.36 5.63
N ALA A 449 11.74 -0.14 5.07
CA ALA A 449 11.64 1.09 5.85
C ALA A 449 10.33 1.12 6.65
N ARG A 450 9.21 0.72 6.02
CA ARG A 450 7.91 0.62 6.69
C ARG A 450 7.91 -0.42 7.80
N LEU A 451 8.40 -1.63 7.55
CA LEU A 451 8.50 -2.69 8.56
C LEU A 451 9.31 -2.24 9.78
N ARG A 452 10.41 -1.50 9.57
CA ARG A 452 11.20 -0.92 10.66
C ARG A 452 10.42 0.14 11.45
N ALA A 453 9.67 1.00 10.76
CA ALA A 453 8.84 2.01 11.39
C ALA A 453 7.71 1.37 12.22
N ASP A 454 7.03 0.36 11.68
CA ASP A 454 5.96 -0.38 12.37
C ASP A 454 6.51 -1.14 13.59
N GLN A 455 7.69 -1.76 13.47
CA GLN A 455 8.36 -2.40 14.59
C GLN A 455 8.71 -1.39 15.70
N ALA A 456 9.25 -0.22 15.34
CA ALA A 456 9.56 0.84 16.29
C ALA A 456 8.31 1.38 16.99
N ALA A 457 7.21 1.55 16.25
CA ALA A 457 5.92 1.96 16.81
C ALA A 457 5.36 0.92 17.78
N GLY A 458 5.43 -0.37 17.43
CA GLY A 458 4.99 -1.47 18.30
C GLY A 458 5.81 -1.58 19.58
N VAL A 459 7.12 -1.33 19.53
CA VAL A 459 7.97 -1.22 20.73
C VAL A 459 7.53 -0.05 21.60
N ALA A 460 7.30 1.13 21.01
CA ALA A 460 6.85 2.31 21.75
C ALA A 460 5.47 2.11 22.40
N GLU A 461 4.54 1.41 21.72
CA GLU A 461 3.24 1.06 22.29
C GLU A 461 3.38 0.08 23.46
N ARG A 462 4.19 -0.97 23.31
CA ARG A 462 4.47 -1.93 24.39
C ARG A 462 5.07 -1.23 25.62
N ASP A 463 5.98 -0.28 25.41
CA ASP A 463 6.60 0.46 26.51
C ASP A 463 5.58 1.36 27.22
N ARG A 464 4.65 1.99 26.49
CA ARG A 464 3.51 2.71 27.08
C ARG A 464 2.61 1.79 27.90
N SER A 465 2.23 0.63 27.36
CA SER A 465 1.41 -0.35 28.10
C SER A 465 2.11 -0.84 29.36
N ASN A 466 3.43 -1.09 29.31
CA ASN A 466 4.21 -1.50 30.47
C ASN A 466 4.30 -0.40 31.55
N ALA A 467 4.41 0.86 31.14
CA ALA A 467 4.34 2.00 32.07
C ALA A 467 2.97 2.05 32.77
N THR A 468 1.87 1.96 32.02
CA THR A 468 0.51 1.92 32.58
C THR A 468 0.30 0.74 33.54
N ILE A 469 0.78 -0.46 33.18
CA ILE A 469 0.72 -1.64 34.07
C ILE A 469 1.51 -1.40 35.36
N SER A 470 2.67 -0.75 35.27
CA SER A 470 3.49 -0.43 36.44
C SER A 470 2.81 0.58 37.38
N GLU A 471 2.17 1.60 36.82
CA GLU A 471 1.36 2.57 37.57
C GLU A 471 0.16 1.90 38.25
N LEU A 472 -0.58 1.06 37.53
CA LEU A 472 -1.71 0.31 38.09
C LEU A 472 -1.26 -0.62 39.22
N ARG A 473 -0.11 -1.28 39.09
CA ARG A 473 0.47 -2.11 40.17
C ARG A 473 0.82 -1.28 41.40
N ALA A 474 1.38 -0.08 41.23
CA ALA A 474 1.69 0.83 42.34
C ALA A 474 0.41 1.29 43.06
N ILE A 475 -0.66 1.61 42.32
CA ILE A 475 -1.97 1.96 42.88
C ILE A 475 -2.55 0.78 43.67
N ILE A 476 -2.55 -0.42 43.09
CA ILE A 476 -3.07 -1.63 43.75
C ILE A 476 -2.30 -1.91 45.05
N GLU A 477 -0.97 -1.80 45.04
CA GLU A 477 -0.18 -2.04 46.25
C GLU A 477 -0.44 -0.97 47.31
N SER A 478 -0.59 0.30 46.92
CA SER A 478 -0.98 1.38 47.84
C SER A 478 -2.34 1.11 48.48
N GLN A 479 -3.34 0.71 47.68
CA GLN A 479 -4.68 0.37 48.19
C GLN A 479 -4.64 -0.86 49.10
N ARG A 480 -3.81 -1.84 48.79
CA ARG A 480 -3.63 -3.03 49.63
C ARG A 480 -3.06 -2.67 51.00
N VAL A 481 -2.05 -1.80 51.05
CA VAL A 481 -1.48 -1.29 52.31
C VAL A 481 -2.53 -0.52 53.12
N GLU A 482 -3.34 0.30 52.46
CA GLU A 482 -4.43 1.03 53.11
C GLU A 482 -5.49 0.10 53.69
N ILE A 483 -5.93 -0.90 52.94
CA ILE A 483 -6.90 -1.92 53.39
C ILE A 483 -6.37 -2.69 54.60
N GLU A 484 -5.09 -3.10 54.57
CA GLU A 484 -4.49 -3.82 55.70
C GLU A 484 -4.41 -2.94 56.96
N SER A 485 -4.08 -1.65 56.80
CA SER A 485 -4.11 -0.68 57.90
C SER A 485 -5.51 -0.53 58.51
N GLN A 486 -6.54 -0.37 57.67
CA GLN A 486 -7.94 -0.29 58.10
C GLN A 486 -8.39 -1.56 58.81
N ARG A 487 -7.95 -2.73 58.33
CA ARG A 487 -8.23 -4.03 58.95
C ARG A 487 -7.62 -4.14 60.35
N VAL A 488 -6.36 -3.74 60.51
CA VAL A 488 -5.70 -3.71 61.83
C VAL A 488 -6.44 -2.78 62.80
N GLU A 489 -6.91 -1.62 62.33
CA GLU A 489 -7.70 -0.70 63.14
C GLU A 489 -9.05 -1.30 63.55
N LEU A 490 -9.76 -1.94 62.61
CA LEU A 490 -11.01 -2.64 62.88
C LEU A 490 -10.84 -3.77 63.91
N ASP A 491 -9.79 -4.58 63.77
CA ASP A 491 -9.47 -5.66 64.72
C ASP A 491 -9.13 -5.10 66.11
N ALA A 492 -8.49 -3.93 66.19
CA ALA A 492 -8.24 -3.24 67.46
C ALA A 492 -9.55 -2.73 68.10
N ARG A 493 -10.45 -2.13 67.30
CA ARG A 493 -11.78 -1.67 67.76
C ARG A 493 -12.65 -2.85 68.23
N GLN A 494 -12.65 -3.97 67.50
CA GLN A 494 -13.40 -5.17 67.87
C GLN A 494 -12.90 -5.74 69.21
N ARG A 495 -11.58 -5.83 69.40
CA ARG A 495 -11.00 -6.27 70.69
C ARG A 495 -11.39 -5.36 71.86
N ALA A 496 -11.44 -4.04 71.64
CA ALA A 496 -11.90 -3.10 72.65
C ALA A 496 -13.38 -3.33 73.00
N LEU A 497 -14.23 -3.53 72.00
CA LEU A 497 -15.65 -3.83 72.19
C LEU A 497 -15.87 -5.14 72.97
N ASP A 498 -15.12 -6.19 72.63
CA ASP A 498 -15.18 -7.48 73.31
C ASP A 498 -14.81 -7.35 74.80
N LEU A 499 -13.79 -6.54 75.12
CA LEU A 499 -13.39 -6.24 76.50
C LEU A 499 -14.48 -5.49 77.27
N THR A 500 -15.11 -4.48 76.65
CA THR A 500 -16.23 -3.75 77.24
C THR A 500 -17.42 -4.69 77.51
N THR A 501 -17.72 -5.58 76.56
CA THR A 501 -18.83 -6.55 76.66
C THR A 501 -18.59 -7.53 77.80
N ARG A 502 -17.36 -8.06 77.95
CA ARG A 502 -16.98 -8.90 79.10
C ARG A 502 -17.06 -8.14 80.42
N GLY A 503 -16.67 -6.87 80.44
CA GLY A 503 -16.81 -5.99 81.60
C GLY A 503 -18.27 -5.83 82.03
N LEU A 504 -19.17 -5.60 81.06
CA LEU A 504 -20.62 -5.50 81.29
C LEU A 504 -21.18 -6.81 81.86
N ALA A 505 -20.86 -7.95 81.26
CA ALA A 505 -21.30 -9.26 81.74
C ALA A 505 -20.82 -9.55 83.17
N THR A 506 -19.60 -9.11 83.51
CA THR A 506 -19.06 -9.23 84.88
C THR A 506 -19.82 -8.32 85.85
N ALA A 507 -20.14 -7.09 85.45
CA ALA A 507 -20.92 -6.15 86.25
C ALA A 507 -22.37 -6.64 86.46
N GLU A 508 -23.01 -7.20 85.44
CA GLU A 508 -24.32 -7.82 85.53
C GLU A 508 -24.31 -9.04 86.47
N SER A 509 -23.28 -9.88 86.39
CA SER A 509 -23.09 -11.00 87.33
C SER A 509 -22.90 -10.52 88.78
N HIS A 510 -22.12 -9.45 89.00
CA HIS A 510 -21.98 -8.83 90.30
C HIS A 510 -23.30 -8.26 90.82
N LEU A 511 -24.06 -7.56 89.97
CA LEU A 511 -25.38 -7.03 90.32
C LEU A 511 -26.35 -8.14 90.67
N ALA A 512 -26.39 -9.23 89.89
CA ALA A 512 -27.22 -10.40 90.17
C ALA A 512 -26.87 -11.04 91.52
N ASN A 513 -25.57 -11.16 91.84
CA ASN A 513 -25.12 -11.65 93.14
C ASN A 513 -25.53 -10.71 94.30
N VAL A 514 -25.39 -9.40 94.13
CA VAL A 514 -25.81 -8.42 95.15
C VAL A 514 -27.33 -8.45 95.35
N THR A 515 -28.10 -8.46 94.28
CA THR A 515 -29.57 -8.57 94.31
C THR A 515 -30.01 -9.88 94.96
N GLY A 516 -29.36 -11.01 94.64
CA GLY A 516 -29.63 -12.29 95.27
C GLY A 516 -29.36 -12.28 96.79
N ARG A 517 -28.28 -11.63 97.23
CA ARG A 517 -28.00 -11.44 98.67
C ARG A 517 -29.03 -10.54 99.35
N LEU A 518 -29.45 -9.46 98.70
CA LEU A 518 -30.49 -8.56 99.22
C LEU A 518 -31.85 -9.28 99.31
N GLN A 519 -32.23 -10.06 98.29
CA GLN A 519 -33.46 -10.86 98.32
C GLN A 519 -33.43 -11.92 99.42
N HIS A 520 -32.29 -12.62 99.59
CA HIS A 520 -32.11 -13.57 100.68
C HIS A 520 -32.30 -12.92 102.06
N MET A 521 -31.82 -11.68 102.24
CA MET A 521 -32.04 -10.92 103.48
C MET A 521 -33.50 -10.49 103.69
N LEU A 522 -34.26 -10.23 102.63
CA LEU A 522 -35.69 -9.89 102.68
C LEU A 522 -36.56 -11.11 102.99
N ASP A 523 -36.26 -12.27 102.39
CA ASP A 523 -37.02 -13.50 102.57
C ASP A 523 -36.92 -14.06 104.01
N TRP A 524 -35.81 -13.77 104.72
CA TRP A 524 -35.67 -14.09 106.14
C TRP A 524 -36.63 -13.31 107.06
N ARG A 525 -37.21 -12.19 106.62
CA ARG A 525 -38.11 -11.36 107.45
C ARG A 525 -39.59 -11.78 107.39
N VAL A 526 -39.99 -12.71 106.51
CA VAL A 526 -41.42 -12.99 106.24
C VAL A 526 -41.93 -14.33 106.81
N HIS A 527 -41.09 -15.18 107.38
CA HIS A 527 -41.52 -16.46 107.96
C HIS A 527 -41.63 -16.46 109.50
N ILE A 528 -42.61 -15.73 110.03
CA ILE A 528 -43.23 -15.99 111.35
C ILE A 528 -44.75 -16.09 111.14
N GLY A 529 -45.29 -17.31 110.96
CA GLY A 529 -46.75 -17.51 110.87
C GLY A 529 -47.25 -18.82 110.25
N ARG A 530 -47.37 -19.86 111.09
CA ARG A 530 -48.39 -20.94 111.09
C ARG A 530 -48.49 -21.97 109.93
N HIS A 531 -48.02 -23.17 110.30
CA HIS A 531 -48.49 -24.53 109.99
C HIS A 531 -48.12 -25.20 108.64
N HIS A 532 -47.35 -26.29 108.81
CA HIS A 532 -46.94 -27.36 107.90
C HIS A 532 -45.81 -27.09 106.89
N PHE A 533 -44.61 -27.14 107.48
CA PHE A 533 -43.35 -27.54 106.88
C PHE A 533 -43.43 -28.98 106.35
N TRP A 534 -43.02 -29.23 105.10
CA TRP A 534 -42.06 -30.31 104.80
C TRP A 534 -41.12 -29.84 103.69
N ARG A 535 -39.85 -29.92 104.05
CA ARG A 535 -38.64 -29.47 103.37
C ARG A 535 -38.47 -30.27 102.08
N ARG A 536 -38.07 -29.63 100.96
CA ARG A 536 -37.46 -30.36 99.84
C ARG A 536 -36.02 -30.74 100.24
N PRO A 537 -35.70 -32.04 100.40
CA PRO A 537 -34.36 -32.54 100.20
C PRO A 537 -34.21 -32.60 98.67
N ASP A 538 -33.45 -31.78 97.95
CA ASP A 538 -32.00 -31.60 98.03
C ASP A 538 -31.60 -30.28 97.34
N ALA A 539 -32.41 -29.23 97.49
CA ALA A 539 -32.01 -27.89 97.05
C ALA A 539 -31.00 -27.31 98.05
N ARG A 540 -29.70 -27.38 97.72
CA ARG A 540 -28.67 -26.48 98.26
C ARG A 540 -27.89 -25.94 97.05
N ILE A 541 -28.19 -24.71 96.68
CA ILE A 541 -27.44 -23.47 97.00
C ILE A 541 -26.13 -23.46 96.23
#